data_AF-A0ABD0MGA8-F1
#
_entry.id   AF-A0ABD0MGA8-F1
#
_cell.length_a   1.000
_cell.length_b   1.000
_cell.length_c   1.000
_cell.angle_alpha   90.00
_cell.angle_beta   90.00
_cell.angle_gamma   90.00
#
_symmetry.space_group_name_H-M   'P 1'
#
loop_
_entity.id
_entity.type
_entity.pdbx_description
1 polymer ?
#
loop_
_entity_poly.entity_id
_entity_poly.type
_entity_poly.pdbx_seq_one_letter_code
_entity_poly.pdbx_strand_id
1 'polypeptide(L)'
;MPMFDEAPPPPPPPPVDYDDEEAAVVHYSDPYADGDPQWAPKSYIEKVVAIYDYTKDKDDELTFMEGAIIYIVKKNDDGWFEGVCNGVTGLFPGNYVESIMHYAD
;
A
#
# COMPACT_ATOMS: atom_id res chain seq x y z
N MET A 1 -33.49 1.32 9.15
CA MET A 1 -32.37 2.25 9.39
C MET A 1 -31.34 1.93 8.33
N PRO A 2 -30.76 2.92 7.61
CA PRO A 2 -29.70 2.59 6.68
C PRO A 2 -28.53 2.10 7.54
N MET A 3 -28.10 0.87 7.30
CA MET A 3 -26.80 0.44 7.78
C MET A 3 -25.84 1.28 6.96
N PHE A 4 -25.23 2.28 7.59
CA PHE A 4 -24.13 2.99 6.98
C PHE A 4 -23.13 1.91 6.60
N ASP A 5 -22.77 1.83 5.31
CA ASP A 5 -21.75 0.96 4.75
C ASP A 5 -20.41 1.28 5.44
N GLU A 6 -20.25 0.84 6.69
CA GLU A 6 -18.96 0.81 7.35
C GLU A 6 -18.19 -0.28 6.63
N ALA A 7 -17.18 0.12 5.85
CA ALA A 7 -16.34 -0.82 5.14
C ALA A 7 -15.85 -1.88 6.15
N PRO A 8 -15.90 -3.17 5.81
CA PRO A 8 -15.42 -4.20 6.71
C PRO A 8 -13.97 -3.88 7.09
N PRO A 9 -13.53 -4.20 8.32
CA PRO A 9 -12.15 -4.00 8.72
C PRO A 9 -11.21 -4.68 7.71
N PRO A 10 -10.00 -4.12 7.48
CA PRO A 10 -9.07 -4.67 6.50
C PRO A 10 -8.73 -6.13 6.84
N PRO A 11 -8.53 -7.00 5.82
CA PRO A 11 -8.14 -8.39 6.06
C PRO A 11 -6.82 -8.46 6.85
N PRO A 12 -6.61 -9.49 7.69
CA PRO A 12 -5.31 -9.74 8.29
C PRO A 12 -4.29 -10.11 7.18
N PRO A 13 -3.00 -9.80 7.34
CA PRO A 13 -1.96 -10.27 6.43
C PRO A 13 -1.81 -11.79 6.54
N PRO A 14 -1.25 -12.47 5.51
CA PRO A 14 -0.92 -13.88 5.60
C PRO A 14 0.09 -14.13 6.76
N PRO A 15 0.00 -15.26 7.47
CA PRO A 15 1.00 -15.62 8.47
C PRO A 15 2.35 -15.81 7.77
N VAL A 16 3.35 -15.02 8.15
CA VAL A 16 4.72 -15.23 7.68
C VAL A 16 5.42 -16.24 8.59
N ASP A 17 6.04 -17.26 8.01
CA ASP A 17 6.94 -18.17 8.72
C ASP A 17 8.25 -17.40 9.01
N TYR A 18 8.30 -16.73 10.17
CA TYR A 18 9.44 -15.95 10.66
C TYR A 18 10.63 -16.84 11.08
N ASP A 19 11.23 -17.61 10.15
CA ASP A 19 12.46 -18.37 10.41
C ASP A 19 13.74 -17.71 9.85
N ASP A 20 13.67 -16.44 9.42
CA ASP A 20 14.85 -15.71 8.93
C ASP A 20 14.96 -14.33 9.61
N GLU A 21 15.83 -14.24 10.63
CA GLU A 21 16.17 -13.02 11.39
C GLU A 21 16.95 -11.97 10.57
N GLU A 22 17.05 -12.11 9.25
CA GLU A 22 17.69 -11.17 8.31
C GLU A 22 16.69 -10.32 7.49
N ALA A 23 15.40 -10.30 7.86
CA ALA A 23 14.35 -9.59 7.10
C ALA A 23 14.08 -8.13 7.53
N ALA A 24 14.73 -7.61 8.56
CA ALA A 24 14.35 -6.32 9.17
C ALA A 24 14.73 -5.05 8.36
N VAL A 25 15.43 -5.20 7.23
CA VAL A 25 15.69 -4.11 6.27
C VAL A 25 15.78 -4.71 4.87
N VAL A 26 14.63 -5.16 4.36
CA VAL A 26 14.44 -5.21 2.91
C VAL A 26 14.58 -3.76 2.42
N HIS A 27 15.76 -3.40 1.95
CA HIS A 27 15.99 -2.18 1.18
C HIS A 27 15.13 -2.28 -0.08
N TYR A 28 13.84 -1.97 0.05
CA TYR A 28 12.93 -1.89 -1.08
C TYR A 28 13.48 -0.81 -2.00
N SER A 29 14.12 -1.26 -3.07
CA SER A 29 14.71 -0.39 -4.07
C SER A 29 13.55 0.28 -4.79
N ASP A 30 13.21 1.49 -4.38
CA ASP A 30 12.20 2.30 -5.03
C ASP A 30 12.62 2.55 -6.50
N PRO A 31 11.95 1.91 -7.49
CA PRO A 31 12.33 2.06 -8.90
C PRO A 31 12.09 3.48 -9.42
N TYR A 32 11.40 4.33 -8.64
CA TYR A 32 11.12 5.73 -8.97
C TYR A 32 11.88 6.70 -8.06
N ALA A 33 13.02 6.28 -7.49
CA ALA A 33 13.85 7.13 -6.66
C ALA A 33 14.37 8.39 -7.40
N ASP A 34 14.69 8.27 -8.68
CA ASP A 34 15.14 9.39 -9.53
C ASP A 34 13.99 10.33 -9.96
N GLY A 35 12.74 9.96 -9.68
CA GLY A 35 11.56 10.75 -9.97
C GLY A 35 10.31 9.91 -10.22
N ASP A 36 9.17 10.47 -9.85
CA ASP A 36 7.88 9.80 -9.98
C ASP A 36 7.47 9.59 -11.46
N PRO A 37 6.85 8.43 -11.77
CA PRO A 37 6.38 8.15 -13.12
C PRO A 37 5.24 9.08 -13.51
N GLN A 38 4.99 9.23 -14.82
CA GLN A 38 3.97 10.16 -15.32
C GLN A 38 2.55 9.85 -14.81
N TRP A 39 2.26 8.57 -14.52
CA TRP A 39 0.97 8.14 -13.98
C TRP A 39 0.82 8.43 -12.49
N ALA A 40 1.90 8.75 -11.77
CA ALA A 40 1.84 9.04 -10.35
C ALA A 40 1.04 10.32 -10.10
N PRO A 41 0.31 10.39 -8.97
CA PRO A 41 -0.43 11.58 -8.61
C PRO A 41 0.53 12.74 -8.33
N LYS A 42 0.11 13.96 -8.68
CA LYS A 42 0.90 15.18 -8.40
C LYS A 42 0.95 15.55 -6.93
N SER A 43 0.02 15.02 -6.13
CA SER A 43 -0.05 15.24 -4.69
C SER A 43 -0.45 13.92 -4.04
N TYR A 44 0.34 13.51 -3.05
CA TYR A 44 0.14 12.31 -2.26
C TYR A 44 0.69 12.59 -0.84
N ILE A 45 0.19 11.85 0.14
CA ILE A 45 0.57 11.93 1.55
C ILE A 45 1.91 11.24 1.76
N GLU A 46 2.05 10.01 1.23
CA GLU A 46 3.20 9.15 1.47
C GLU A 46 3.37 8.14 0.33
N LYS A 47 4.61 7.72 0.12
CA LYS A 47 4.97 6.62 -0.77
C LYS A 47 5.25 5.38 0.06
N VAL A 48 4.57 4.29 -0.27
CA VAL A 48 4.67 3.02 0.45
C VAL A 48 4.98 1.89 -0.51
N VAL A 49 5.51 0.81 0.03
CA VAL A 49 5.73 -0.44 -0.67
C VAL A 49 4.82 -1.51 -0.11
N ALA A 50 4.20 -2.31 -0.98
CA ALA A 50 3.44 -3.48 -0.58
C ALA A 50 4.39 -4.54 0.00
N ILE A 51 4.09 -5.01 1.21
CA ILE A 51 4.83 -6.11 1.86
C ILE A 51 4.09 -7.45 1.74
N TYR A 52 2.88 -7.42 1.18
CA TYR A 52 2.09 -8.60 0.83
C TYR A 52 1.33 -8.37 -0.48
N ASP A 53 1.03 -9.45 -1.19
CA ASP A 53 0.08 -9.43 -2.30
C ASP A 53 -1.33 -9.07 -1.80
N TYR A 54 -2.05 -8.26 -2.57
CA TYR A 54 -3.46 -7.96 -2.32
C TYR A 54 -4.27 -8.09 -3.60
N THR A 55 -5.38 -8.82 -3.53
CA THR A 55 -6.36 -8.93 -4.62
C THR A 55 -7.64 -8.27 -4.18
N LYS A 56 -8.11 -7.29 -4.97
CA LYS A 56 -9.37 -6.59 -4.73
C LYS A 56 -10.54 -7.55 -4.50
N ASP A 57 -11.32 -7.29 -3.46
CA ASP A 57 -12.62 -7.96 -3.23
C ASP A 57 -13.76 -7.17 -3.88
N LYS A 58 -13.64 -5.83 -3.88
CA LYS A 58 -14.61 -4.91 -4.47
C LYS A 58 -14.03 -4.13 -5.65
N ASP A 59 -14.91 -3.52 -6.44
CA ASP A 59 -14.50 -2.81 -7.65
C ASP A 59 -13.78 -1.48 -7.39
N ASP A 60 -13.94 -0.91 -6.20
CA ASP A 60 -13.27 0.31 -5.72
C ASP A 60 -11.93 0.04 -5.04
N GLU A 61 -11.51 -1.23 -4.94
CA GLU A 61 -10.25 -1.65 -4.33
C GLU A 61 -9.14 -1.88 -5.37
N LEU A 62 -7.89 -1.78 -4.92
CA LEU A 62 -6.70 -2.07 -5.73
C LEU A 62 -6.36 -3.56 -5.72
N THR A 63 -5.67 -4.00 -6.78
CA THR A 63 -4.91 -5.24 -6.80
C THR A 63 -3.45 -4.91 -7.03
N PHE A 64 -2.56 -5.47 -6.20
CA PHE A 64 -1.12 -5.27 -6.32
C PHE A 64 -0.35 -6.50 -5.80
N MET A 65 0.92 -6.57 -6.15
CA MET A 65 1.85 -7.60 -5.69
C MET A 65 2.78 -7.02 -4.63
N GLU A 66 3.35 -7.88 -3.80
CA GLU A 66 4.49 -7.57 -2.93
C GLU A 66 5.59 -6.83 -3.74
N GLY A 67 6.17 -5.80 -3.13
CA GLY A 67 7.12 -4.89 -3.75
C GLY A 67 6.50 -3.77 -4.59
N ALA A 68 5.18 -3.75 -4.80
CA ALA A 68 4.53 -2.67 -5.55
C ALA A 68 4.62 -1.32 -4.83
N ILE A 69 4.92 -0.27 -5.59
CA ILE A 69 4.94 1.10 -5.09
C ILE A 69 3.55 1.71 -5.19
N ILE A 70 3.05 2.19 -4.06
CA ILE A 70 1.73 2.80 -3.97
C ILE A 70 1.87 4.22 -3.42
N TYR A 71 1.20 5.17 -4.07
CA TYR A 71 1.15 6.56 -3.63
C TYR A 71 -0.13 6.79 -2.85
N ILE A 72 -0.04 6.94 -1.54
CA ILE A 72 -1.20 7.16 -0.67
C ILE A 72 -1.73 8.57 -0.90
N VAL A 73 -2.99 8.69 -1.32
CA VAL A 73 -3.69 9.99 -1.45
C VAL A 73 -4.61 10.27 -0.27
N LYS A 74 -5.05 9.24 0.45
CA LYS A 74 -5.87 9.36 1.65
C LYS A 74 -5.64 8.20 2.62
N LYS A 75 -5.63 8.49 3.92
CA LYS A 75 -5.67 7.48 5.00
C LYS A 75 -7.01 7.61 5.73
N ASN A 76 -7.85 6.58 5.69
CA ASN A 76 -9.10 6.57 6.45
C ASN A 76 -8.83 6.04 7.86
N ASP A 77 -9.68 6.42 8.82
CA ASP A 77 -9.55 6.02 10.23
C ASP A 77 -9.95 4.55 10.48
N ASP A 78 -10.51 3.87 9.48
CA ASP A 78 -10.92 2.45 9.51
C ASP A 78 -9.78 1.47 9.13
N GLY A 79 -8.59 1.99 8.84
CA GLY A 79 -7.42 1.21 8.42
C GLY A 79 -7.31 0.97 6.92
N TRP A 80 -8.26 1.46 6.11
CA TRP A 80 -8.17 1.46 4.66
C TRP A 80 -7.53 2.74 4.15
N PHE A 81 -6.63 2.61 3.18
CA PHE A 81 -6.01 3.73 2.49
C PHE A 81 -6.53 3.80 1.07
N GLU A 82 -6.60 5.01 0.52
CA GLU A 82 -6.80 5.24 -0.90
C GLU A 82 -5.44 5.59 -1.51
N GLY A 83 -5.07 4.93 -2.59
CA GLY A 83 -3.80 5.18 -3.26
C GLY A 83 -3.84 4.95 -4.75
N VAL A 84 -2.72 5.28 -5.38
CA VAL A 84 -2.50 5.11 -6.82
C VAL A 84 -1.35 4.14 -7.04
N CYS A 85 -1.62 3.09 -7.83
CA CYS A 85 -0.64 2.09 -8.25
C CYS A 85 -0.79 1.84 -9.75
N ASN A 86 0.29 1.96 -10.53
CA ASN A 86 0.29 1.77 -11.99
C ASN A 86 -0.81 2.57 -12.72
N GLY A 87 -1.10 3.78 -12.24
CA GLY A 87 -2.13 4.68 -12.78
C GLY A 87 -3.57 4.31 -12.42
N VAL A 88 -3.80 3.30 -11.58
CA VAL A 88 -5.11 2.92 -11.06
C VAL A 88 -5.26 3.46 -9.64
N THR A 89 -6.40 4.07 -9.35
CA THR A 89 -6.76 4.54 -8.00
C THR A 89 -7.74 3.57 -7.35
N GLY A 90 -7.56 3.29 -6.06
CA GLY A 90 -8.51 2.48 -5.30
C GLY A 90 -8.14 2.35 -3.83
N LEU A 91 -9.01 1.67 -3.08
CA LEU A 91 -8.84 1.35 -1.68
C LEU A 91 -7.96 0.11 -1.47
N PHE A 92 -7.21 0.10 -0.38
CA PHE A 92 -6.43 -1.07 0.03
C PHE A 92 -6.17 -1.09 1.54
N PRO A 93 -5.88 -2.27 2.11
CA PRO A 93 -5.58 -2.41 3.54
C PRO A 93 -4.23 -1.78 3.91
N GLY A 94 -4.23 -0.84 4.87
CA GLY A 94 -3.01 -0.14 5.28
C GLY A 94 -1.98 -1.02 5.98
N ASN A 95 -2.38 -2.17 6.52
CA ASN A 95 -1.50 -3.18 7.13
C ASN A 95 -0.79 -4.09 6.10
N TYR A 96 -1.00 -3.85 4.80
CA TYR A 96 -0.31 -4.58 3.72
C TYR A 96 0.89 -3.83 3.14
N VAL A 97 1.21 -2.67 3.71
CA VAL A 97 2.24 -1.78 3.18
C VAL A 97 3.16 -1.25 4.28
N GLU A 98 4.36 -0.86 3.88
CA GLU A 98 5.32 -0.15 4.73
C GLU A 98 5.79 1.15 4.08
N SER A 99 6.12 2.13 4.93
CA SER A 99 6.70 3.40 4.51
C SER A 99 8.06 3.20 3.86
N ILE A 100 8.25 3.77 2.67
CA ILE A 100 9.58 3.83 2.06
C ILE A 100 10.35 4.94 2.77
N MET A 101 11.05 4.63 3.86
CA MET A 101 11.96 5.59 4.48
C MET A 101 13.17 5.80 3.55
N HIS A 102 13.27 7.00 3.00
CA HIS A 102 14.50 7.44 2.34
C HIS A 102 15.53 7.72 3.43
N TYR A 103 16.45 6.79 3.69
CA TYR A 103 17.69 7.13 4.38
C TYR A 103 18.51 7.98 3.39
N ALA A 104 18.42 9.30 3.54
CA ALA A 104 19.39 10.19 2.94
C ALA A 104 20.72 9.99 3.69
N ASP A 105 21.72 9.39 3.03
CA ASP A 105 23.12 9.50 3.45
C ASP A 105 23.61 10.95 3.39
#